data_AF-F3CDY6-F1
#
_entry.id   AF-F3CDY6-F1
#
_cell.length_a   1.000
_cell.length_b   1.000
_cell.length_c   1.000
_cell.angle_alpha   90.00
_cell.angle_beta   90.00
_cell.angle_gamma   90.00
#
_symmetry.space_group_name_H-M   'P 1'
#
loop_
_entity.id
_entity.type
_entity.pdbx_description
1 polymer ?
#
loop_
_entity_poly.entity_id
_entity_poly.type
_entity_poly.pdbx_seq_one_letter_code
_entity_poly.pdbx_strand_id
1 'polypeptide(L)'
;LIKWCIGVITVTGAYLIGIYTDSEIVFLTKSRADNFPHAQKALTLILTISALWATAVIIGLIAYLLQFLNIMRLFIIETTRLDVRIDKLLKSIAPREKPRSQPKRKKNINMQHEVTLFVGLCFFCVLSIVIFENYAHRNTTNQDLKQIIVMTSFHADGDACGLPNDKNVSILILPMGKMIVATHLSEGDYVFEPGECKPTLYKPRQK
;
A
#
# COMPACT_ATOMS: atom_id res chain seq x y z
N LEU A 1 26.08 2.92 -2.73
CA LEU A 1 25.61 2.57 -1.37
C LEU A 1 24.07 2.61 -1.27
N ILE A 2 23.43 3.76 -1.45
CA ILE A 2 21.97 3.93 -1.27
C ILE A 2 21.15 2.94 -2.13
N LYS A 3 21.50 2.73 -3.39
CA LYS A 3 20.83 1.76 -4.28
C LYS A 3 20.87 0.31 -3.73
N TRP A 4 21.97 -0.07 -3.10
CA TRP A 4 22.12 -1.40 -2.50
C TRP A 4 21.28 -1.54 -1.23
N CYS A 5 21.23 -0.50 -0.39
CA CYS A 5 20.36 -0.48 0.80
C CYS A 5 18.89 -0.61 0.40
N ILE A 6 18.45 0.11 -0.65
CA ILE A 6 17.08 -0.01 -1.18
C ILE A 6 16.81 -1.44 -1.65
N GLY A 7 17.71 -2.02 -2.44
CA GLY A 7 17.56 -3.40 -2.91
C GLY A 7 17.43 -4.41 -1.76
N VAL A 8 18.28 -4.31 -0.72
CA VAL A 8 18.22 -5.20 0.45
C VAL A 8 16.92 -5.02 1.24
N ILE A 9 16.45 -3.78 1.42
CA ILE A 9 15.18 -3.50 2.11
C ILE A 9 14.01 -4.10 1.32
N THR A 10 13.99 -3.93 0.00
CA THR A 10 12.92 -4.46 -0.85
C THR A 10 12.89 -5.99 -0.83
N VAL A 11 14.04 -6.65 -0.94
CA VAL A 11 14.12 -8.12 -0.93
C VAL A 11 13.71 -8.66 0.45
N THR A 12 14.23 -8.08 1.53
CA THR A 12 13.86 -8.49 2.90
C THR A 12 12.39 -8.26 3.16
N GLY A 13 11.84 -7.12 2.73
CA GLY A 13 10.43 -6.80 2.86
C GLY A 13 9.53 -7.79 2.12
N ALA A 14 9.85 -8.10 0.86
CA ALA A 14 9.11 -9.08 0.08
C ALA A 14 9.14 -10.48 0.73
N TYR A 15 10.29 -10.88 1.28
CA TYR A 15 10.43 -12.14 2.00
C TYR A 15 9.54 -12.20 3.25
N LEU A 16 9.53 -11.14 4.06
CA LEU A 16 8.65 -11.06 5.24
C LEU A 16 7.16 -11.07 4.87
N ILE A 17 6.79 -10.45 3.75
CA ILE A 17 5.42 -10.49 3.23
C ILE A 17 5.02 -11.90 2.81
N GLY A 18 5.94 -12.68 2.23
CA GLY A 18 5.72 -14.10 1.97
C GLY A 18 5.38 -14.89 3.24
N ILE A 19 6.18 -14.72 4.29
CA ILE A 19 5.94 -15.38 5.60
C ILE A 19 4.58 -14.97 6.17
N TYR A 20 4.26 -13.67 6.11
CA TYR A 20 2.97 -13.17 6.58
C TYR A 20 1.81 -13.76 5.78
N THR A 21 1.94 -13.82 4.45
CA THR A 21 0.93 -14.42 3.55
C THR A 21 0.67 -15.88 3.90
N ASP A 22 1.72 -16.66 4.13
CA ASP A 22 1.59 -18.08 4.51
C ASP A 22 0.87 -18.21 5.84
N SER A 23 1.20 -17.37 6.82
CA SER A 23 0.55 -17.37 8.13
C SER A 23 -0.95 -17.05 8.03
N GLU A 24 -1.32 -16.11 7.16
CA GLU A 24 -2.70 -15.67 6.98
C GLU A 24 -3.53 -16.73 6.25
N ILE A 25 -2.97 -17.39 5.22
CA ILE A 25 -3.63 -18.53 4.55
C ILE A 25 -3.89 -19.65 5.56
N VAL A 26 -2.91 -19.99 6.39
CA VAL A 26 -3.07 -21.02 7.44
C VAL A 26 -4.14 -20.60 8.45
N PHE A 27 -4.13 -19.34 8.86
CA PHE A 27 -5.10 -18.82 9.82
C PHE A 27 -6.54 -18.87 9.27
N LEU A 28 -6.74 -18.45 8.02
CA LEU A 28 -8.06 -18.39 7.38
C LEU A 28 -8.58 -19.77 6.96
N THR A 29 -7.74 -20.61 6.35
CA THR A 29 -8.17 -21.88 5.75
C THR A 29 -8.01 -23.09 6.68
N LYS A 30 -7.34 -22.91 7.82
CA LYS A 30 -6.96 -23.99 8.77
C LYS A 30 -6.16 -25.12 8.12
N SER A 31 -5.47 -24.84 7.02
CA SER A 31 -4.69 -25.79 6.24
C SER A 31 -3.31 -25.24 5.91
N ARG A 32 -2.36 -26.11 5.57
CA ARG A 32 -0.99 -25.70 5.23
C ARG A 32 -1.00 -24.80 3.99
N ALA A 33 -0.24 -23.70 4.03
CA ALA A 33 -0.14 -22.75 2.92
C ALA A 33 0.36 -23.40 1.61
N ASP A 34 1.21 -24.43 1.71
CA ASP A 34 1.71 -25.21 0.56
C ASP A 34 0.60 -25.85 -0.29
N ASN A 35 -0.60 -26.02 0.27
CA ASN A 35 -1.76 -26.50 -0.47
C ASN A 35 -2.38 -25.42 -1.39
N PHE A 36 -1.95 -24.17 -1.28
CA PHE A 36 -2.49 -23.01 -2.00
C PHE A 36 -1.39 -22.22 -2.74
N PRO A 37 -0.60 -22.85 -3.62
CA PRO A 37 0.55 -22.19 -4.27
C PRO A 37 0.16 -20.99 -5.15
N HIS A 38 -1.06 -21.00 -5.71
CA HIS A 38 -1.57 -19.88 -6.49
C HIS A 38 -2.04 -18.71 -5.60
N ALA A 39 -2.73 -19.00 -4.49
CA ALA A 39 -3.10 -17.98 -3.52
C ALA A 39 -1.86 -17.33 -2.89
N GLN A 40 -0.85 -18.12 -2.51
CA GLN A 40 0.41 -17.62 -1.96
C GLN A 40 1.04 -16.58 -2.89
N LYS A 41 1.16 -16.90 -4.19
CA LYS A 41 1.73 -15.98 -5.19
C LYS A 41 0.88 -14.72 -5.37
N ALA A 42 -0.44 -14.87 -5.48
CA ALA A 42 -1.35 -13.75 -5.71
C ALA A 42 -1.37 -12.80 -4.51
N LEU A 43 -1.55 -13.33 -3.30
CA LEU A 43 -1.59 -12.56 -2.06
C LEU A 43 -0.24 -11.90 -1.76
N THR A 44 0.87 -12.62 -1.92
CA THR A 44 2.21 -12.04 -1.73
C THR A 44 2.42 -10.85 -2.67
N LEU A 45 2.01 -10.98 -3.94
CA LEU A 45 2.14 -9.90 -4.91
C LEU A 45 1.30 -8.68 -4.51
N ILE A 46 0.02 -8.89 -4.20
CA ILE A 46 -0.91 -7.82 -3.80
C ILE A 46 -0.40 -7.10 -2.55
N LEU A 47 -0.04 -7.85 -1.51
CA LEU A 47 0.47 -7.29 -0.27
C LEU A 47 1.82 -6.58 -0.47
N THR A 48 2.68 -7.08 -1.35
CA THR A 48 3.95 -6.41 -1.69
C THR A 48 3.70 -5.07 -2.38
N ILE A 49 2.77 -5.01 -3.35
CA ILE A 49 2.41 -3.76 -4.01
C ILE A 49 1.82 -2.77 -3.01
N SER A 50 0.90 -3.22 -2.15
CA SER A 50 0.30 -2.40 -1.10
C SER A 50 1.34 -1.87 -0.12
N ALA A 51 2.29 -2.71 0.30
CA ALA A 51 3.38 -2.31 1.19
C ALA A 51 4.31 -1.28 0.52
N LEU A 52 4.68 -1.48 -0.75
CA LEU A 52 5.48 -0.52 -1.50
C LEU A 52 4.78 0.83 -1.62
N TRP A 53 3.47 0.81 -1.91
CA TRP A 53 2.69 2.04 -1.95
C TRP A 53 2.66 2.74 -0.60
N ALA A 54 2.42 2.02 0.50
CA ALA A 54 2.49 2.57 1.86
C ALA A 54 3.87 3.18 2.17
N THR A 55 4.97 2.54 1.77
CA THR A 55 6.32 3.12 1.94
C THR A 55 6.51 4.40 1.13
N ALA A 56 5.98 4.47 -0.10
CA ALA A 56 6.04 5.68 -0.92
C ALA A 56 5.26 6.84 -0.28
N VAL A 57 4.09 6.56 0.33
CA VAL A 57 3.31 7.55 1.07
C VAL A 57 4.08 8.07 2.28
N ILE A 58 4.72 7.19 3.07
CA ILE A 58 5.54 7.60 4.21
C ILE A 58 6.71 8.49 3.76
N ILE A 59 7.42 8.10 2.70
CA ILE A 59 8.51 8.92 2.14
C ILE A 59 7.97 10.27 1.64
N GLY A 60 6.82 10.28 0.99
CA GLY A 60 6.15 11.50 0.52
C GLY A 60 5.78 12.44 1.67
N LEU A 61 5.28 11.92 2.78
CA LEU A 61 4.96 12.70 3.99
C LEU A 61 6.23 13.30 4.62
N ILE A 62 7.32 12.53 4.71
CA ILE A 62 8.61 13.04 5.20
C ILE A 62 9.12 14.16 4.27
N ALA A 63 9.07 13.95 2.95
CA ALA A 63 9.47 14.94 1.97
C ALA A 63 8.60 16.21 2.06
N TYR A 64 7.29 16.06 2.26
CA TYR A 64 6.37 17.17 2.47
C TYR A 64 6.75 17.99 3.71
N LEU A 65 7.03 17.35 4.84
CA LEU A 65 7.46 18.03 6.06
C LEU A 65 8.79 18.77 5.87
N LEU A 66 9.78 18.15 5.22
CA LEU A 66 11.05 18.80 4.91
C LEU A 66 10.88 20.01 4.00
N GLN A 67 9.99 19.88 2.99
CA GLN A 67 9.69 20.96 2.06
C GLN A 67 8.98 22.12 2.76
N PHE A 68 8.04 21.82 3.65
CA PHE A 68 7.37 22.81 4.48
C PHE A 68 8.38 23.59 5.33
N LEU A 69 9.30 22.90 6.02
CA LEU A 69 10.36 23.54 6.80
C LEU A 69 11.27 24.43 5.93
N ASN A 70 11.58 23.98 4.70
CA ASN A 70 12.39 24.77 3.77
C ASN A 70 11.68 26.07 3.35
N ILE A 71 10.38 26.00 3.01
CA ILE A 71 9.58 27.19 2.67
C ILE A 71 9.49 28.14 3.86
N MET A 72 9.23 27.62 5.07
CA MET A 72 9.19 28.46 6.28
C MET A 72 10.52 29.17 6.53
N ARG A 73 11.65 28.47 6.34
CA ARG A 73 12.98 29.09 6.42
C ARG A 73 13.15 30.20 5.38
N LEU A 74 12.75 29.98 4.14
CA LEU A 74 12.83 30.99 3.07
C LEU A 74 11.96 32.20 3.39
N PHE A 75 10.75 31.98 3.91
CA PHE A 75 9.84 33.04 4.32
C PHE A 75 10.45 33.91 5.42
N ILE A 76 11.02 33.31 6.48
CA ILE A 76 11.70 34.03 7.56
C ILE A 76 12.89 34.87 7.02
N ILE A 77 13.66 34.33 6.07
CA ILE A 77 14.78 35.07 5.45
C ILE A 77 14.26 36.27 4.66
N GLU A 78 13.15 36.14 3.94
CA GLU A 78 12.63 37.25 3.13
C GLU A 78 11.95 38.32 3.98
N THR A 79 11.19 37.94 5.03
CA THR A 79 10.59 38.91 5.97
C THR A 79 11.65 39.71 6.70
N THR A 80 12.70 39.05 7.23
CA THR A 80 13.82 39.76 7.89
C THR A 80 14.58 40.69 6.93
N ARG A 81 14.69 40.32 5.64
CA ARG A 81 15.28 41.21 4.60
C ARG A 81 14.39 42.40 4.29
N LEU A 82 13.08 42.20 4.23
CA LEU A 82 12.09 43.26 4.04
C LEU A 82 12.16 44.26 5.19
N ASP A 83 12.20 43.79 6.43
CA ASP A 83 12.34 44.65 7.63
C ASP A 83 13.60 45.50 7.57
N VAL A 84 14.75 44.90 7.23
CA VAL A 84 16.02 45.64 7.07
C VAL A 84 15.96 46.65 5.91
N ARG A 85 15.25 46.34 4.82
CA ARG A 85 15.08 47.28 3.70
C ARG A 85 14.17 48.44 4.07
N ILE A 86 13.08 48.18 4.78
CA ILE A 86 12.13 49.20 5.25
C ILE A 86 12.82 50.12 6.26
N ASP A 87 13.57 49.58 7.22
CA ASP A 87 14.35 50.37 8.18
C ASP A 87 15.40 51.26 7.48
N LYS A 88 16.08 50.75 6.44
CA LYS A 88 16.99 51.55 5.62
C LYS A 88 16.28 52.65 4.83
N LEU A 89 15.10 52.37 4.26
CA LEU A 89 14.32 53.36 3.52
C LEU A 89 13.82 54.47 4.45
N LEU A 90 13.30 54.12 5.62
CA LEU A 90 12.89 55.09 6.65
C LEU A 90 14.07 55.94 7.13
N LYS A 91 15.24 55.35 7.34
CA LYS A 91 16.47 56.08 7.70
C LYS A 91 17.00 56.96 6.57
N SER A 92 16.76 56.60 5.30
CA SER A 92 17.18 57.40 4.14
C SER A 92 16.33 58.66 3.89
N ILE A 93 15.15 58.74 4.52
CA ILE A 93 14.28 59.94 4.51
C ILE A 93 14.75 60.96 5.56
N ALA A 94 15.57 60.55 6.55
CA ALA A 94 16.28 61.46 7.43
C ALA A 94 17.59 61.96 6.77
N PRO A 95 17.96 63.25 6.87
CA PRO A 95 19.10 63.78 6.14
C PRO A 95 20.42 63.40 6.84
N ARG A 96 21.11 62.33 6.42
CA ARG A 96 22.58 62.26 6.56
C ARG A 96 23.30 61.23 5.67
N GLU A 97 24.51 61.68 5.31
CA GLU A 97 25.66 61.12 4.58
C GLU A 97 25.67 59.64 4.15
N LYS A 98 26.00 59.46 2.87
CA LYS A 98 26.09 58.19 2.14
C LYS A 98 27.20 57.27 2.68
N PRO A 99 26.89 56.02 3.08
CA PRO A 99 27.89 54.97 3.13
C PRO A 99 27.94 54.21 1.78
N ARG A 100 29.16 54.05 1.27
CA ARG A 100 29.52 53.23 0.09
C ARG A 100 29.17 51.77 0.39
N SER A 101 28.29 51.14 -0.40
CA SER A 101 27.93 49.73 -0.22
C SER A 101 28.31 48.90 -1.44
N GLN A 102 29.00 47.78 -1.20
CA GLN A 102 29.36 46.79 -2.20
C GLN A 102 28.14 45.94 -2.60
N PRO A 103 28.02 45.52 -3.88
CA PRO A 103 26.89 44.74 -4.34
C PRO A 103 27.00 43.30 -3.82
N LYS A 104 26.20 42.96 -2.79
CA LYS A 104 26.01 41.56 -2.38
C LYS A 104 25.25 40.81 -3.48
N ARG A 105 25.90 39.78 -4.03
CA ARG A 105 25.37 38.86 -5.06
C ARG A 105 23.99 38.34 -4.63
N LYS A 106 22.92 38.84 -5.27
CA LYS A 106 21.55 38.34 -5.09
C LYS A 106 21.50 36.91 -5.62
N LYS A 107 21.47 35.92 -4.72
CA LYS A 107 21.06 34.56 -5.09
C LYS A 107 19.57 34.65 -5.41
N ASN A 108 19.21 34.51 -6.68
CA ASN A 108 17.82 34.52 -7.11
C ASN A 108 17.19 33.23 -6.58
N ILE A 109 16.43 33.34 -5.48
CA ILE A 109 15.73 32.21 -4.90
C ILE A 109 14.54 31.96 -5.83
N ASN A 110 14.59 30.89 -6.62
CA ASN A 110 13.48 30.53 -7.52
C ASN A 110 12.31 29.96 -6.70
N MET A 111 11.61 30.84 -5.98
CA MET A 111 10.55 30.50 -5.04
C MET A 111 9.37 29.77 -5.71
N GLN A 112 9.18 29.96 -7.02
CA GLN A 112 8.16 29.26 -7.79
C GLN A 112 8.36 27.74 -7.79
N HIS A 113 9.60 27.27 -7.97
CA HIS A 113 9.89 25.84 -7.98
C HIS A 113 9.59 25.16 -6.63
N GLU A 114 9.97 25.82 -5.53
CA GLU A 114 9.72 25.30 -4.17
C GLU A 114 8.23 25.23 -3.85
N VAL A 115 7.46 26.23 -4.29
CA VAL A 115 6.00 26.26 -4.15
C VAL A 115 5.33 25.18 -5.00
N THR A 116 5.76 25.01 -6.26
CA THR A 116 5.22 23.95 -7.13
C THR A 116 5.46 22.55 -6.54
N LEU A 117 6.66 22.28 -6.01
CA LEU A 117 6.95 21.03 -5.32
C LEU A 117 6.07 20.81 -4.09
N PHE A 118 5.88 21.85 -3.28
CA PHE A 118 5.05 21.77 -2.08
C PHE A 118 3.59 21.46 -2.42
N VAL A 119 3.02 22.14 -3.43
CA VAL A 119 1.66 21.89 -3.90
C VAL A 119 1.54 20.45 -4.43
N GLY A 120 2.50 19.99 -5.25
CA GLY A 120 2.50 18.62 -5.77
C GLY A 120 2.55 17.56 -4.67
N LEU A 121 3.41 17.75 -3.66
CA LEU A 121 3.50 16.85 -2.50
C LEU A 121 2.21 16.87 -1.66
N CYS A 122 1.58 18.03 -1.50
CA CYS A 122 0.30 18.16 -0.82
C CYS A 122 -0.79 17.33 -1.51
N PHE A 123 -0.94 17.46 -2.83
CA PHE A 123 -1.87 16.64 -3.61
C PHE A 123 -1.58 15.14 -3.49
N PHE A 124 -0.31 14.74 -3.61
CA PHE A 124 0.08 13.34 -3.45
C PHE A 124 -0.31 12.78 -2.08
N CYS A 125 -0.02 13.51 -1.00
CA CYS A 125 -0.32 13.06 0.36
C CYS A 125 -1.83 12.99 0.60
N VAL A 126 -2.58 14.03 0.22
CA VAL A 126 -4.04 14.08 0.42
C VAL A 126 -4.73 12.96 -0.36
N LEU A 127 -4.40 12.78 -1.65
CA LEU A 127 -4.99 11.71 -2.45
C LEU A 127 -4.66 10.33 -1.89
N SER A 128 -3.43 10.13 -1.41
CA SER A 128 -3.02 8.86 -0.83
C SER A 128 -3.76 8.55 0.47
N ILE A 129 -3.97 9.55 1.34
CA ILE A 129 -4.76 9.38 2.57
C ILE A 129 -6.20 8.99 2.24
N VAL A 130 -6.85 9.69 1.30
CA VAL A 130 -8.23 9.39 0.89
C VAL A 130 -8.36 7.96 0.34
N ILE A 131 -7.41 7.51 -0.48
CA ILE A 131 -7.39 6.13 -0.98
C ILE A 131 -7.22 5.14 0.17
N PHE A 132 -6.31 5.44 1.12
CA PHE A 132 -6.06 4.56 2.25
C PHE A 132 -7.27 4.47 3.20
N GLU A 133 -7.96 5.57 3.48
CA GLU A 133 -9.17 5.57 4.32
C GLU A 133 -10.27 4.72 3.72
N ASN A 134 -10.46 4.79 2.40
CA ASN A 134 -11.42 3.93 1.69
C ASN A 134 -11.04 2.45 1.74
N TYR A 135 -9.74 2.13 1.80
CA TYR A 135 -9.26 0.75 1.88
C TYR A 135 -9.23 0.20 3.32
N ALA A 136 -9.01 1.06 4.32
CA ALA A 136 -8.78 0.67 5.71
C ALA A 136 -10.07 0.36 6.52
N HIS A 137 -11.24 0.34 5.90
CA HIS A 137 -12.49 -0.03 6.56
C HIS A 137 -12.49 -1.53 6.90
N ARG A 138 -12.02 -1.82 8.14
CA ARG A 138 -11.47 -3.08 8.70
C ARG A 138 -12.26 -4.40 8.55
N ASN A 139 -13.41 -4.45 7.90
CA ASN A 139 -14.11 -5.73 7.66
C ASN A 139 -13.78 -6.33 6.28
N THR A 140 -13.38 -5.49 5.31
CA THR A 140 -13.14 -5.91 3.93
C THR A 140 -11.83 -6.66 3.75
N THR A 141 -10.78 -6.37 4.54
CA THR A 141 -9.46 -6.96 4.29
C THR A 141 -9.48 -8.49 4.40
N ASN A 142 -10.13 -9.05 5.43
CA ASN A 142 -10.25 -10.50 5.54
C ASN A 142 -11.17 -11.07 4.46
N GLN A 143 -12.26 -10.38 4.12
CA GLN A 143 -13.18 -10.81 3.06
C GLN A 143 -12.46 -10.88 1.70
N ASP A 144 -11.73 -9.82 1.34
CA ASP A 144 -10.93 -9.73 0.12
C ASP A 144 -9.89 -10.84 0.04
N LEU A 145 -9.17 -11.10 1.15
CA LEU A 145 -8.19 -12.17 1.22
C LEU A 145 -8.83 -13.55 0.99
N LYS A 146 -9.95 -13.83 1.66
CA LYS A 146 -10.68 -15.09 1.51
C LYS A 146 -11.20 -15.25 0.07
N GLN A 147 -11.74 -14.18 -0.52
CA GLN A 147 -12.22 -14.18 -1.90
C GLN A 147 -11.08 -14.48 -2.89
N ILE A 148 -9.90 -13.87 -2.70
CA ILE A 148 -8.73 -14.15 -3.54
C ILE A 148 -8.28 -15.62 -3.37
N ILE A 149 -8.28 -16.15 -2.15
CA ILE A 149 -7.95 -17.57 -1.91
C ILE A 149 -8.91 -18.49 -2.67
N VAL A 150 -10.22 -18.23 -2.58
CA VAL A 150 -11.24 -19.02 -3.29
C VAL A 150 -11.03 -18.93 -4.80
N MET A 151 -10.96 -17.72 -5.34
CA MET A 151 -10.81 -17.49 -6.79
C MET A 151 -9.55 -18.12 -7.37
N THR A 152 -8.46 -18.19 -6.61
CA THR A 152 -7.17 -18.70 -7.10
C THR A 152 -7.00 -20.19 -6.89
N SER A 153 -7.69 -20.81 -5.94
CA SER A 153 -7.40 -22.19 -5.53
C SER A 153 -8.60 -23.14 -5.61
N PHE A 154 -9.84 -22.66 -5.52
CA PHE A 154 -11.03 -23.50 -5.44
C PHE A 154 -11.71 -23.58 -6.81
N HIS A 155 -11.30 -24.56 -7.61
CA HIS A 155 -11.77 -24.75 -8.99
C HIS A 155 -12.64 -26.00 -9.19
N ALA A 156 -12.92 -26.77 -8.13
CA ALA A 156 -13.71 -27.99 -8.22
C ALA A 156 -15.14 -27.77 -7.70
N ASP A 157 -16.10 -28.38 -8.38
CA ASP A 157 -17.51 -28.40 -8.00
C ASP A 157 -17.79 -29.40 -6.86
N GLY A 158 -18.92 -29.22 -6.18
CA GLY A 158 -19.40 -30.06 -5.07
C GLY A 158 -19.40 -31.56 -5.36
N ASP A 159 -19.82 -31.90 -6.57
CA ASP A 159 -20.06 -33.28 -7.01
C ASP A 159 -18.78 -34.13 -7.09
N ALA A 160 -17.62 -33.51 -7.33
CA ALA A 160 -16.32 -34.18 -7.44
C ALA A 160 -15.94 -34.96 -6.17
N CYS A 161 -16.41 -34.50 -5.00
CA CYS A 161 -16.18 -35.14 -3.70
C CYS A 161 -17.47 -35.71 -3.07
N GLY A 162 -18.53 -35.89 -3.86
CA GLY A 162 -19.80 -36.44 -3.38
C GLY A 162 -20.59 -35.50 -2.48
N LEU A 163 -20.30 -34.20 -2.54
CA LEU A 163 -21.13 -33.18 -1.91
C LEU A 163 -22.27 -32.76 -2.85
N PRO A 164 -23.40 -32.26 -2.31
CA PRO A 164 -24.44 -31.64 -3.11
C PRO A 164 -23.85 -30.53 -3.97
N ASN A 165 -24.22 -30.48 -5.25
CA ASN A 165 -23.79 -29.41 -6.14
C ASN A 165 -24.59 -28.13 -5.83
N ASP A 166 -24.06 -27.32 -4.91
CA ASP A 166 -24.56 -26.00 -4.54
C ASP A 166 -23.66 -24.91 -5.13
N LYS A 167 -24.26 -23.88 -5.72
CA LYS A 167 -23.55 -22.74 -6.33
C LYS A 167 -22.79 -21.91 -5.31
N ASN A 168 -23.16 -21.98 -4.03
CA ASN A 168 -22.49 -21.27 -2.95
C ASN A 168 -21.29 -22.02 -2.39
N VAL A 169 -21.01 -23.22 -2.88
CA VAL A 169 -19.96 -24.09 -2.38
C VAL A 169 -18.91 -24.31 -3.47
N SER A 170 -17.65 -24.07 -3.12
CA SER A 170 -16.51 -24.38 -3.97
C SER A 170 -15.54 -25.28 -3.22
N ILE A 171 -14.90 -26.21 -3.92
CA ILE A 171 -14.04 -27.21 -3.28
C ILE A 171 -12.60 -27.10 -3.79
N LEU A 172 -11.66 -27.26 -2.87
CA LEU A 172 -10.27 -27.58 -3.17
C LEU A 172 -10.00 -29.04 -2.77
N ILE A 173 -9.65 -29.86 -3.75
CA ILE A 173 -9.26 -31.26 -3.52
C ILE A 173 -7.78 -31.30 -3.12
N LEU A 174 -7.49 -31.93 -2.00
CA LEU A 174 -6.14 -32.11 -1.47
C LEU A 174 -5.66 -33.55 -1.68
N PRO A 175 -4.33 -33.78 -1.63
CA PRO A 175 -3.78 -35.13 -1.64
C PRO A 175 -4.36 -36.00 -0.50
N MET A 176 -4.32 -37.32 -0.71
CA MET A 176 -4.76 -38.33 0.27
C MET A 176 -6.26 -38.32 0.60
N GLY A 177 -7.11 -37.95 -0.36
CA GLY A 177 -8.58 -37.99 -0.19
C GLY A 177 -9.10 -36.95 0.79
N LYS A 178 -8.37 -35.84 0.98
CA LYS A 178 -8.82 -34.70 1.78
C LYS A 178 -9.38 -33.61 0.86
N MET A 179 -10.20 -32.73 1.41
CA MET A 179 -10.66 -31.53 0.71
C MET A 179 -10.82 -30.37 1.68
N ILE A 180 -10.97 -29.17 1.13
CA ILE A 180 -11.45 -28.01 1.85
C ILE A 180 -12.68 -27.50 1.11
N VAL A 181 -13.72 -27.24 1.88
CA VAL A 181 -14.97 -26.67 1.40
C VAL A 181 -14.95 -25.18 1.71
N ALA A 182 -15.14 -24.35 0.70
CA ALA A 182 -15.36 -22.92 0.84
C ALA A 182 -16.84 -22.63 0.62
N THR A 183 -17.52 -22.18 1.66
CA THR A 183 -18.93 -21.79 1.61
C THR A 183 -19.06 -20.27 1.60
N HIS A 184 -19.68 -19.74 0.57
CA HIS A 184 -19.97 -18.30 0.47
C HIS A 184 -21.11 -17.92 1.42
N LEU A 185 -20.87 -16.92 2.29
CA LEU A 185 -21.87 -16.42 3.24
C LEU A 185 -22.62 -15.21 2.67
N SER A 186 -21.95 -14.07 2.58
CA SER A 186 -22.51 -12.79 2.11
C SER A 186 -21.37 -11.80 1.86
N GLU A 187 -21.56 -10.89 0.90
CA GLU A 187 -20.60 -9.79 0.61
C GLU A 187 -19.14 -10.24 0.42
N GLY A 188 -18.91 -11.36 -0.28
CA GLY A 188 -17.56 -11.86 -0.57
C GLY A 188 -16.88 -12.57 0.62
N ASP A 189 -17.58 -12.76 1.75
CA ASP A 189 -17.06 -13.56 2.85
C ASP A 189 -17.24 -15.07 2.61
N TYR A 190 -16.27 -15.84 3.10
CA TYR A 190 -16.23 -17.28 3.00
C TYR A 190 -15.90 -17.95 4.33
N VAL A 191 -16.42 -19.16 4.52
CA VAL A 191 -16.01 -20.06 5.59
C VAL A 191 -15.30 -21.26 4.97
N PHE A 192 -14.15 -21.62 5.54
CA PHE A 192 -13.36 -22.76 5.12
C PHE A 192 -13.50 -23.90 6.12
N GLU A 193 -13.92 -25.06 5.62
CA GLU A 193 -14.06 -26.26 6.44
C GLU A 193 -13.27 -27.42 5.81
N PRO A 194 -12.29 -28.01 6.53
CA PRO A 194 -11.59 -29.19 6.06
C PRO A 194 -12.52 -30.42 6.14
N GLY A 195 -12.41 -31.32 5.17
CA GLY A 195 -13.20 -32.54 5.10
C GLY A 195 -12.50 -33.68 4.36
N GLU A 196 -13.18 -34.82 4.28
CA GLU A 196 -12.76 -35.96 3.47
C GLU A 196 -13.45 -35.92 2.11
N CYS A 197 -12.67 -36.01 1.04
CA CYS A 197 -13.18 -36.16 -0.31
C CYS A 197 -13.49 -37.62 -0.56
N LYS A 198 -14.78 -37.97 -0.67
CA LYS A 198 -15.21 -39.28 -1.15
C LYS A 198 -15.45 -39.15 -2.65
N PRO A 199 -14.53 -39.63 -3.50
CA PRO A 199 -14.72 -39.50 -4.94
C PRO A 199 -16.04 -40.16 -5.31
N THR A 200 -16.91 -39.40 -5.97
CA THR A 200 -18.09 -39.99 -6.60
C THR A 200 -17.58 -41.00 -7.63
N LEU A 201 -17.96 -42.26 -7.46
CA LEU A 201 -17.79 -43.25 -8.50
C LEU A 201 -18.50 -42.70 -9.74
N TYR A 202 -17.70 -42.19 -10.67
CA TYR A 202 -18.12 -41.68 -11.97
C TYR A 202 -19.10 -42.67 -12.59
N LYS A 203 -20.39 -42.34 -12.61
CA LYS A 203 -21.33 -42.95 -13.55
C LYS A 203 -21.15 -42.17 -14.85
N PRO A 204 -20.58 -42.76 -15.91
CA PRO A 204 -20.60 -42.12 -17.21
C PRO A 204 -22.06 -41.82 -17.53
N ARG A 205 -22.37 -40.56 -17.88
CA ARG A 205 -23.64 -40.26 -18.54
C ARG A 205 -23.68 -41.11 -19.81
N GLN A 206 -24.49 -42.17 -19.80
CA GLN A 206 -24.90 -42.81 -21.04
C GLN A 206 -25.66 -41.74 -21.82
N LYS A 207 -25.05 -41.27 -22.91
CA LYS A 207 -25.73 -40.52 -23.96
C LYS A 207 -26.67 -41.45 -24.70
#